data_AF-P95558-F1
#
_entry.id   AF-P95558-F1
#
_cell.length_a   1.000
_cell.length_b   1.000
_cell.length_c   1.000
_cell.angle_alpha   90.00
_cell.angle_beta   90.00
_cell.angle_gamma   90.00
#
_symmetry.space_group_name_H-M   'P 1'
#
loop_
_entity.id
_entity.type
_entity.pdbx_description
1 polymer ?
#
loop_
_entity_poly.entity_id
_entity_poly.type
_entity_poly.pdbx_seq_one_letter_code
_entity_poly.pdbx_strand_id
1 'polypeptide(L)'
;KDRLTQPLRWRDGQYDKQGEFTPISWDQAFDIMAEKFKGAMKEKGPEAAGMFASGQWTVWEGYAAAKLFKAGLRTNNLDPNARHCMASAVVGFMRT
;
A
#
# COMPACT_ATOMS: atom_id res chain seq x y z
N LYS A 1 -8.54 -6.53 -21.72
CA LYS A 1 -9.71 -7.46 -21.77
C LYS A 1 -9.81 -8.28 -20.48
N ASP A 2 -9.27 -7.75 -19.38
CA ASP A 2 -8.81 -8.46 -18.19
C ASP A 2 -8.86 -7.51 -16.98
N ARG A 3 -9.78 -6.53 -17.02
CA ARG A 3 -9.97 -5.60 -15.91
C ARG A 3 -10.40 -6.40 -14.68
N LEU A 4 -9.70 -6.20 -13.57
CA LEU A 4 -10.10 -6.79 -12.28
C LEU A 4 -11.47 -6.24 -11.86
N THR A 5 -12.37 -7.12 -11.46
CA THR A 5 -13.75 -6.78 -11.05
C THR A 5 -14.07 -7.18 -9.61
N GLN A 6 -13.19 -7.95 -8.97
CA GLN A 6 -13.38 -8.46 -7.61
C GLN A 6 -12.01 -8.61 -6.91
N PRO A 7 -11.96 -8.49 -5.57
CA PRO A 7 -10.78 -8.86 -4.81
C PRO A 7 -10.44 -10.33 -5.01
N LEU A 8 -9.14 -10.64 -5.05
CA LEU A 8 -8.62 -11.98 -5.28
C LEU A 8 -7.68 -12.38 -4.14
N ARG A 9 -7.84 -13.61 -3.65
CA ARG A 9 -7.04 -14.18 -2.56
C ARG A 9 -6.92 -15.69 -2.73
N TRP A 10 -5.85 -16.29 -2.24
CA TRP A 10 -5.71 -17.75 -2.22
C TRP A 10 -6.80 -18.43 -1.40
N ARG A 11 -7.08 -19.69 -1.73
CA ARG A 11 -8.17 -20.51 -1.17
C ARG A 11 -8.19 -20.42 0.36
N ASP A 12 -9.40 -20.28 0.92
CA ASP A 12 -9.67 -20.18 2.36
C ASP A 12 -9.04 -18.96 3.08
N GLY A 13 -8.71 -17.90 2.33
CA GLY A 13 -8.19 -16.64 2.89
C GLY A 13 -6.75 -16.73 3.40
N GLN A 14 -6.15 -17.92 3.41
CA GLN A 14 -4.80 -18.16 3.87
C GLN A 14 -3.75 -17.72 2.83
N TYR A 15 -2.55 -17.39 3.30
CA TYR A 15 -1.44 -17.08 2.40
C TYR A 15 -0.85 -18.42 1.96
N ASP A 16 -0.86 -18.68 0.65
CA ASP A 16 -0.19 -19.83 0.08
C ASP A 16 0.61 -19.36 -1.15
N LYS A 17 1.92 -19.59 -1.14
CA LYS A 17 2.81 -19.16 -2.23
C LYS A 17 2.58 -19.98 -3.50
N GLN A 18 1.96 -21.16 -3.40
CA GLN A 18 1.59 -22.03 -4.51
C GLN A 18 0.08 -22.06 -4.77
N GLY A 19 -0.72 -21.31 -4.01
CA GLY A 19 -2.17 -21.31 -4.18
C GLY A 19 -2.62 -20.68 -5.49
N GLU A 20 -3.85 -21.01 -5.91
CA GLU A 20 -4.57 -20.34 -6.99
C GLU A 20 -5.39 -19.15 -6.45
N PHE A 21 -5.44 -18.04 -7.20
CA PHE A 21 -6.29 -16.91 -6.82
C PHE A 21 -7.76 -17.27 -6.95
N THR A 22 -8.50 -17.06 -5.87
CA THR A 22 -9.95 -17.23 -5.79
C THR A 22 -10.62 -15.90 -5.42
N PRO A 23 -11.82 -15.60 -5.94
CA PRO A 23 -12.56 -14.40 -5.56
C PRO A 23 -12.95 -14.37 -4.08
N ILE A 24 -12.88 -13.19 -3.46
CA ILE A 24 -13.39 -12.94 -2.09
C ILE A 24 -14.17 -11.62 -2.05
N SER A 25 -14.97 -11.41 -1.00
CA SER A 25 -15.67 -10.13 -0.80
C SER A 25 -14.71 -9.01 -0.37
N TRP A 26 -15.17 -7.76 -0.51
CA TRP A 26 -14.43 -6.60 -0.01
C TRP A 26 -14.25 -6.63 1.51
N ASP A 27 -15.28 -7.06 2.26
CA ASP A 27 -15.19 -7.17 3.72
C ASP A 27 -14.11 -8.16 4.13
N GLN A 28 -14.07 -9.35 3.49
CA GLN A 28 -13.02 -10.34 3.73
C GLN A 28 -11.63 -9.79 3.40
N ALA A 29 -11.49 -9.07 2.29
CA ALA A 29 -10.21 -8.49 1.89
C ALA A 29 -9.71 -7.48 2.94
N PHE A 30 -10.59 -6.58 3.40
CA PHE A 30 -10.22 -5.58 4.40
C PHE A 30 -9.99 -6.17 5.79
N ASP A 31 -10.76 -7.18 6.21
CA ASP A 31 -10.55 -7.87 7.48
C ASP A 31 -9.15 -8.50 7.54
N ILE A 32 -8.75 -9.20 6.47
CA ILE A 32 -7.42 -9.81 6.35
C ILE A 32 -6.32 -8.73 6.35
N MET A 33 -6.48 -7.66 5.56
CA MET A 33 -5.51 -6.57 5.52
C MET A 33 -5.35 -5.91 6.90
N ALA A 34 -6.45 -5.64 7.58
CA ALA A 34 -6.45 -5.03 8.91
C ALA A 34 -5.80 -5.94 9.95
N GLU A 35 -6.08 -7.25 9.93
CA GLU A 35 -5.43 -8.23 10.81
C GLU A 35 -3.91 -8.20 10.61
N LYS A 36 -3.44 -8.26 9.35
CA LYS A 36 -2.00 -8.29 9.04
C LYS A 36 -1.29 -6.98 9.39
N PHE A 37 -1.88 -5.84 9.08
CA PHE A 37 -1.32 -4.52 9.44
C PHE A 37 -1.24 -4.37 10.97
N LYS A 38 -2.32 -4.69 11.70
CA LYS A 38 -2.33 -4.63 13.17
C LYS A 38 -1.31 -5.58 13.79
N GLY A 39 -1.22 -6.82 13.29
CA GLY A 39 -0.25 -7.81 13.76
C GLY A 39 1.20 -7.35 13.56
N ALA A 40 1.55 -6.95 12.33
CA ALA A 40 2.89 -6.47 12.01
C ALA A 40 3.28 -5.23 12.83
N MET A 41 2.38 -4.26 12.95
CA MET A 41 2.64 -3.05 13.73
C MET A 41 2.71 -3.32 15.24
N LYS A 42 1.96 -4.28 15.76
CA LYS A 42 2.05 -4.69 17.17
C LYS A 42 3.42 -5.32 17.49
N GLU A 43 3.95 -6.12 16.58
CA GLU A 43 5.22 -6.83 16.76
C GLU A 43 6.45 -5.92 16.54
N LYS A 44 6.41 -5.08 15.50
CA LYS A 44 7.60 -4.38 14.97
C LYS A 44 7.45 -2.85 14.93
N GLY A 45 6.32 -2.33 15.40
CA GLY A 45 6.01 -0.90 15.37
C GLY A 45 5.65 -0.37 13.97
N PRO A 46 5.51 0.97 13.83
CA PRO A 46 5.05 1.61 12.59
C PRO A 46 5.89 1.34 11.35
N GLU A 47 7.19 1.03 11.51
CA GLU A 47 8.11 0.78 10.40
C GLU A 47 7.81 -0.55 9.67
N ALA A 48 7.00 -1.44 10.24
CA ALA A 48 6.57 -2.66 9.57
C ALA A 48 5.40 -2.45 8.59
N ALA A 49 4.79 -1.26 8.56
CA ALA A 49 3.83 -0.87 7.55
C ALA A 49 4.54 -0.07 6.44
N GLY A 50 4.13 -0.29 5.18
CA GLY A 50 4.69 0.42 4.03
C GLY A 50 3.68 0.52 2.87
N MET A 51 3.81 1.58 2.07
CA MET A 51 3.05 1.76 0.83
C MET A 51 3.96 2.25 -0.29
N PHE A 52 3.86 1.61 -1.44
CA PHE A 52 4.46 2.08 -2.68
C PHE A 52 3.42 2.82 -3.51
N ALA A 53 3.56 4.15 -3.58
CA ALA A 53 2.60 5.05 -4.18
C ALA A 53 2.80 5.23 -5.70
N SER A 54 1.95 6.03 -6.34
CA SER A 54 2.09 6.35 -7.76
C SER A 54 1.89 7.82 -8.05
N GLY A 55 2.70 8.38 -8.95
CA GLY A 55 2.47 9.70 -9.57
C GLY A 55 1.27 9.72 -10.54
N GLN A 56 0.67 8.57 -10.83
CA GLN A 56 -0.55 8.44 -11.63
C GLN A 56 -1.83 8.57 -10.77
N TRP A 57 -1.69 8.64 -9.45
CA TRP A 57 -2.82 8.98 -8.59
C TRP A 57 -3.33 10.38 -8.86
N THR A 58 -4.61 10.57 -8.60
CA THR A 58 -5.17 11.90 -8.43
C THR A 58 -4.52 12.59 -7.22
N VAL A 59 -4.61 13.92 -7.18
CA VAL A 59 -4.07 14.73 -6.09
C VAL A 59 -4.67 14.31 -4.74
N TRP A 60 -5.96 14.05 -4.69
CA TRP A 60 -6.68 13.67 -3.47
C TRP A 60 -6.35 12.26 -2.99
N GLU A 61 -6.13 11.30 -3.89
CA GLU A 61 -5.66 9.95 -3.50
C GLU A 61 -4.28 10.02 -2.84
N GLY A 62 -3.34 10.76 -3.45
CA GLY A 62 -2.02 10.97 -2.86
C GLY A 62 -2.06 11.67 -1.50
N TYR A 63 -2.92 12.68 -1.35
CA TYR A 63 -3.09 13.37 -0.07
C TYR A 63 -3.74 12.48 1.01
N ALA A 64 -4.75 11.69 0.65
CA ALA A 64 -5.38 10.74 1.55
C ALA A 64 -4.38 9.66 2.03
N ALA A 65 -3.57 9.11 1.11
CA ALA A 65 -2.51 8.16 1.44
C ALA A 65 -1.46 8.78 2.37
N ALA A 66 -1.04 10.02 2.11
CA ALA A 66 -0.10 10.74 2.97
C ALA A 66 -0.64 10.93 4.40
N LYS A 67 -1.92 11.31 4.56
CA LYS A 67 -2.54 11.42 5.89
C LYS A 67 -2.67 10.07 6.58
N LEU A 68 -3.11 9.04 5.86
CA LEU A 68 -3.25 7.70 6.42
C LEU A 68 -1.91 7.19 6.96
N PHE A 69 -0.82 7.32 6.21
CA PHE A 69 0.47 6.75 6.61
C PHE A 69 1.22 7.63 7.60
N LYS A 70 1.33 8.94 7.34
CA LYS A 70 2.16 9.84 8.16
C LYS A 70 1.47 10.25 9.45
N ALA A 71 0.17 10.54 9.41
CA ALA A 71 -0.57 10.97 10.61
C ALA A 71 -1.30 9.81 11.29
N GLY A 72 -1.92 8.92 10.51
CA GLY A 72 -2.66 7.78 11.05
C GLY A 72 -1.75 6.67 11.58
N LEU A 73 -1.01 6.01 10.68
CA LEU A 73 -0.13 4.89 11.01
C LEU A 73 1.23 5.33 11.57
N ARG A 74 1.52 6.63 11.55
CA ARG A 74 2.75 7.26 12.09
C ARG A 74 4.03 6.68 11.51
N THR A 75 4.03 6.41 10.20
CA THR A 75 5.20 5.92 9.47
C THR A 75 5.50 6.80 8.26
N ASN A 76 6.79 6.91 7.93
CA ASN A 76 7.26 7.58 6.71
C ASN A 76 7.54 6.61 5.56
N ASN A 77 7.21 5.33 5.72
CA ASN A 77 7.34 4.30 4.68
C ASN A 77 6.27 4.44 3.60
N LEU A 78 6.26 5.60 2.94
CA LEU A 78 5.41 5.96 1.82
C LEU A 78 6.28 6.66 0.78
N ASP A 79 6.50 6.02 -0.36
CA ASP A 79 7.30 6.58 -1.46
C ASP A 79 6.70 6.16 -2.81
N PRO A 80 6.65 7.04 -3.82
CA PRO A 80 5.99 6.74 -5.09
C PRO A 80 6.94 6.18 -6.14
N ASN A 81 6.39 5.59 -7.21
CA ASN A 81 7.13 5.30 -8.44
C ASN A 81 7.86 6.52 -9.02
N ALA A 82 7.40 7.75 -8.75
CA ALA A 82 8.07 8.98 -9.14
C ALA A 82 9.48 9.12 -8.53
N ARG A 83 9.81 8.38 -7.47
CA ARG A 83 11.19 8.22 -6.98
C ARG A 83 12.15 7.76 -8.08
N HIS A 84 11.70 6.82 -8.91
CA HIS A 84 12.48 6.29 -10.03
C HIS A 84 12.52 7.20 -11.25
N CYS A 85 11.77 8.30 -11.26
CA CYS A 85 11.66 9.21 -12.40
C CYS A 85 12.22 10.60 -12.08
N MET A 86 11.61 11.30 -11.11
CA MET A 86 11.81 12.73 -10.90
C MET A 86 12.66 13.08 -9.68
N ALA A 87 13.08 12.09 -8.87
CA ALA A 87 13.80 12.37 -7.62
C ALA A 87 15.08 13.18 -7.83
N SER A 88 15.91 12.82 -8.82
CA SER A 88 17.16 13.54 -9.11
C SER A 88 16.90 15.00 -9.52
N ALA A 89 15.87 15.23 -10.35
CA ALA A 89 15.50 16.58 -10.77
C ALA A 89 15.02 17.43 -9.59
N VAL A 90 14.15 16.89 -8.73
CA VAL A 90 13.65 17.59 -7.54
C VAL A 90 14.80 17.95 -6.59
N VAL A 91 15.75 17.03 -6.35
CA VAL A 91 16.92 17.32 -5.52
C VAL A 91 17.77 18.43 -6.13
N GLY A 92 17.92 18.47 -7.45
CA GLY A 92 18.58 19.57 -8.16
C GLY A 92 17.92 20.92 -7.89
N PHE A 93 16.59 20.99 -8.06
CA PHE A 93 15.81 22.22 -7.80
C PHE A 93 15.83 22.68 -6.35
N MET A 94 15.86 21.76 -5.37
CA MET A 94 15.86 22.12 -3.95
C MET A 94 17.22 22.62 -3.44
N ARG A 95 18.30 22.39 -4.19
CA ARG A 95 19.68 22.77 -3.81
C ARG A 95 20.14 24.08 -4.43
N THR A 96 19.33 24.68 -5.29
CA THR A 96 19.55 26.01 -5.89
C THR A 96 18.65 27.02 -5.22
#